data_AF-A0A924UE54-F1
#
_entry.id   AF-A0A924UE54-F1
#
_cell.length_a   1.000
_cell.length_b   1.000
_cell.length_c   1.000
_cell.angle_alpha   90.00
_cell.angle_beta   90.00
_cell.angle_gamma   90.00
#
_symmetry.space_group_name_H-M   'P 1'
#
loop_
_entity.id
_entity.type
_entity.pdbx_description
1 polymer ?
#
loop_
_entity_poly.entity_id
_entity_poly.type
_entity_poly.pdbx_seq_one_letter_code
_entity_poly.pdbx_strand_id
1 'polypeptide(L)'
;MRRALLSGLMALALSACDDLPDSFKRPPPPPQPLTLPPADGRQAILYRDGFDYVVTYQALEQSRLKVFLRVARNSAPDLTYSDGLLAKQVAQDYCARYNRPLNPVAYGTFSTPNAWLFEGGCG
;
A
#
# COMPACT_ATOMS: atom_id res chain seq x y z
N MET A 1 -35.66 -10.47 -66.56
CA MET A 1 -34.53 -11.42 -66.59
C MET A 1 -34.48 -12.15 -65.26
N ARG A 2 -34.54 -13.48 -65.27
CA ARG A 2 -34.48 -14.37 -64.10
C ARG A 2 -33.03 -14.52 -63.64
N ARG A 3 -32.80 -14.53 -62.32
CA ARG A 3 -31.85 -15.43 -61.65
C ARG A 3 -32.20 -15.54 -60.17
N ALA A 4 -32.58 -16.76 -59.79
CA ALA A 4 -32.64 -17.27 -58.44
C ALA A 4 -31.24 -17.68 -57.97
N LEU A 5 -31.03 -17.77 -56.64
CA LEU A 5 -30.23 -18.75 -55.87
C LEU A 5 -30.20 -18.24 -54.43
N LEU A 6 -30.99 -18.83 -53.52
CA LEU A 6 -30.68 -19.99 -52.68
C LEU A 6 -29.71 -19.70 -51.52
N SER A 7 -30.22 -20.00 -50.33
CA SER A 7 -29.53 -20.67 -49.21
C SER A 7 -28.57 -19.86 -48.34
N GLY A 8 -29.00 -19.68 -47.09
CA GLY A 8 -28.15 -19.27 -45.97
C GLY A 8 -28.80 -19.65 -44.64
N LEU A 9 -28.88 -20.95 -44.35
CA LEU A 9 -29.11 -21.48 -43.01
C LEU A 9 -27.87 -21.20 -42.16
N MET A 10 -28.02 -20.48 -41.06
CA MET A 10 -27.16 -20.67 -39.88
C MET A 10 -27.89 -20.20 -38.63
N ALA A 11 -28.67 -21.11 -38.06
CA ALA A 11 -28.94 -21.12 -36.64
C ALA A 11 -27.74 -21.80 -35.97
N LEU A 12 -26.97 -21.07 -35.18
CA LEU A 12 -26.10 -21.64 -34.16
C LEU A 12 -26.47 -21.00 -32.83
N ALA A 13 -27.10 -21.85 -32.03
CA ALA A 13 -27.57 -21.58 -30.70
C ALA A 13 -26.43 -21.22 -29.75
N LEU A 14 -26.79 -20.41 -28.77
CA LEU A 14 -26.02 -20.07 -27.59
C LEU A 14 -25.46 -21.34 -26.93
N SER A 15 -24.14 -21.45 -26.82
CA SER A 15 -23.50 -22.36 -25.86
C SER A 15 -22.06 -21.93 -25.58
N ALA A 16 -21.87 -21.16 -24.53
CA ALA A 16 -20.59 -20.97 -23.84
C ALA A 16 -20.83 -20.30 -22.48
N CYS A 17 -21.56 -20.99 -21.60
CA CYS A 17 -21.56 -20.71 -20.16
C CYS A 17 -20.92 -21.89 -19.44
N ASP A 18 -19.66 -22.22 -19.75
CA ASP A 18 -18.93 -23.26 -19.02
C ASP A 18 -17.44 -23.06 -19.26
N ASP A 19 -16.81 -22.22 -18.43
CA ASP A 19 -15.42 -22.38 -17.95
C ASP A 19 -15.09 -21.22 -16.98
N LEU A 20 -15.66 -21.26 -15.77
CA LEU A 20 -15.13 -20.48 -14.66
C LEU A 20 -14.12 -21.37 -13.93
N PRO A 21 -12.83 -21.04 -13.92
CA PRO A 21 -11.84 -21.86 -13.23
C PRO A 21 -12.13 -21.92 -11.73
N ASP A 22 -11.84 -23.08 -11.15
CA ASP A 22 -11.99 -23.56 -9.76
C ASP A 22 -11.21 -22.72 -8.70
N SER A 23 -10.97 -21.44 -8.96
CA SER A 23 -10.24 -20.50 -8.08
C SER A 23 -11.14 -19.81 -7.05
N PHE A 24 -12.46 -19.92 -7.16
CA PHE A 24 -13.41 -19.29 -6.23
C PHE A 24 -13.80 -20.15 -5.01
N LYS A 25 -13.33 -21.40 -4.93
CA LYS A 25 -13.63 -22.31 -3.80
C LYS A 25 -12.61 -22.25 -2.67
N ARG A 26 -11.54 -21.45 -2.83
CA ARG A 26 -10.56 -21.28 -1.76
C ARG A 26 -11.15 -20.31 -0.73
N PRO A 27 -11.43 -20.74 0.52
CA PRO A 27 -11.78 -19.79 1.57
C PRO A 27 -10.68 -18.72 1.61
N PRO A 28 -11.04 -17.44 1.83
CA PRO A 28 -10.04 -16.40 1.98
C PRO A 28 -9.02 -16.86 3.02
N PRO A 29 -7.71 -16.60 2.81
CA PRO A 29 -6.71 -16.95 3.80
C PRO A 29 -7.16 -16.40 5.16
N PRO A 30 -7.01 -17.17 6.26
CA PRO A 30 -7.37 -16.67 7.57
C PRO A 30 -6.67 -15.32 7.80
N PRO A 31 -7.30 -14.36 8.51
CA PRO A 31 -6.69 -13.08 8.80
C PRO A 31 -5.29 -13.33 9.35
N GLN A 32 -4.26 -13.01 8.57
CA GLN A 32 -2.90 -13.15 9.07
C GLN A 32 -2.77 -12.15 10.23
N PRO A 33 -2.17 -12.55 11.36
CA PRO A 33 -1.83 -11.59 12.39
C PRO A 33 -1.07 -10.44 11.71
N LEU A 34 -1.62 -9.23 11.81
CA LEU A 34 -0.99 -8.03 11.28
C LEU A 34 0.21 -7.70 12.17
N THR A 35 1.24 -8.53 12.06
CA THR A 35 2.46 -8.43 12.86
C THR A 35 3.29 -7.32 12.27
N LEU A 36 3.60 -6.32 13.09
CA LEU A 36 4.54 -5.27 12.73
C LEU A 36 5.87 -5.93 12.30
N PRO A 37 6.41 -5.64 11.10
CA PRO A 37 7.68 -6.19 10.67
C PRO A 37 8.81 -5.73 11.61
N PRO A 38 9.96 -6.42 11.62
CA PRO A 38 11.15 -5.91 12.31
C PRO A 38 11.56 -4.53 11.76
N ALA A 39 12.16 -3.69 12.60
CA ALA A 39 12.68 -2.37 12.22
C ALA A 39 14.03 -2.49 11.48
N ASP A 40 14.04 -3.19 10.35
CA ASP A 40 15.24 -3.58 9.60
C ASP A 40 15.47 -2.76 8.32
N GLY A 41 14.74 -1.65 8.15
CA GLY A 41 14.83 -0.79 6.96
C GLY A 41 13.87 -1.19 5.83
N ARG A 42 12.96 -2.12 6.07
CA ARG A 42 11.90 -2.45 5.09
C ARG A 42 11.04 -1.23 4.77
N GLN A 43 10.68 -1.17 3.50
CA GLN A 43 9.83 -0.13 2.93
C GLN A 43 8.43 -0.66 2.66
N ALA A 44 7.44 0.21 2.86
CA ALA A 44 6.09 0.01 2.39
C ALA A 44 5.63 1.22 1.59
N ILE A 45 4.80 0.97 0.58
CA ILE A 45 4.13 2.03 -0.18
C ILE A 45 2.74 2.24 0.41
N LEU A 46 2.41 3.51 0.66
CA LEU A 46 1.12 3.98 1.13
C LEU A 46 0.57 5.00 0.16
N TYR A 47 -0.67 4.81 -0.28
CA TYR A 47 -1.37 5.80 -1.09
C TYR A 47 -2.25 6.66 -0.20
N ARG A 48 -2.10 7.99 -0.32
CA ARG A 48 -2.91 8.97 0.41
C ARG A 48 -3.04 10.26 -0.40
N ASP A 49 -4.25 10.82 -0.45
CA ASP A 49 -4.52 12.13 -1.05
C ASP A 49 -3.95 12.31 -2.47
N GLY A 50 -3.98 11.25 -3.30
CA GLY A 50 -3.45 11.33 -4.67
C GLY A 50 -1.98 10.96 -4.84
N PHE A 51 -1.24 10.72 -3.75
CA PHE A 51 0.20 10.50 -3.79
C PHE A 51 0.59 9.16 -3.16
N ASP A 52 1.66 8.58 -3.69
CA ASP A 52 2.35 7.45 -3.08
C ASP A 52 3.42 7.93 -2.11
N TYR A 53 3.49 7.29 -0.96
CA TYR A 53 4.47 7.55 0.09
C TYR A 53 5.26 6.29 0.36
N VAL A 54 6.58 6.43 0.42
CA VAL A 54 7.48 5.40 0.91
C VAL A 54 7.64 5.59 2.42
N VAL A 55 7.25 4.56 3.17
CA VAL A 55 7.47 4.49 4.62
C VAL A 55 8.53 3.44 4.91
N THR A 56 9.63 3.85 5.54
CA THR A 56 10.73 2.97 5.95
C THR A 56 10.71 2.80 7.46
N TYR A 57 10.67 1.55 7.94
CA TYR A 57 10.70 1.23 9.37
C TYR A 57 12.09 0.70 9.77
N GLN A 58 12.82 1.45 10.60
CA GLN A 58 14.25 1.19 10.84
C GLN A 58 14.67 1.52 12.27
N ALA A 59 15.59 0.73 12.83
CA ALA A 59 16.29 1.04 14.07
C ALA A 59 17.64 1.72 13.76
N LEU A 60 18.06 2.69 14.59
CA LEU A 60 19.41 3.26 14.53
C LEU A 60 20.34 2.47 15.47
N GLU A 61 21.36 1.83 14.89
CA GLU A 61 22.28 0.94 15.63
C GLU A 61 23.16 1.67 16.67
N GLN A 62 23.43 2.97 16.50
CA GLN A 62 24.44 3.67 17.31
C GLN A 62 23.93 4.24 18.64
N SER A 63 22.63 4.26 18.91
CA SER A 63 22.12 4.77 20.20
C SER A 63 20.83 4.06 20.60
N ARG A 64 20.94 3.14 21.57
CA ARG A 64 19.84 2.58 22.38
C ARG A 64 18.47 2.54 21.69
N LEU A 65 18.19 1.48 20.92
CA LEU A 65 16.83 1.04 20.53
C LEU A 65 15.89 2.13 19.98
N LYS A 66 16.41 3.20 19.37
CA LYS A 66 15.54 4.21 18.77
C LYS A 66 15.07 3.69 17.42
N VAL A 67 13.79 3.39 17.36
CA VAL A 67 13.09 2.99 16.15
C VAL A 67 12.48 4.22 15.49
N PHE A 68 12.56 4.31 14.17
CA PHE A 68 12.05 5.43 13.39
C PHE A 68 11.16 4.95 12.25
N LEU A 69 10.17 5.78 11.93
CA LEU A 69 9.48 5.75 10.65
C LEU A 69 9.96 6.92 9.81
N ARG A 70 10.58 6.62 8.66
CA ARG A 70 10.87 7.62 7.63
C ARG A 70 9.74 7.65 6.62
N VAL A 71 9.16 8.82 6.39
CA VAL A 71 8.12 9.04 5.39
C VAL A 71 8.64 9.98 4.32
N ALA A 72 8.63 9.52 3.08
CA ALA A 72 8.96 10.31 1.89
C ALA A 72 7.86 10.13 0.84
N ARG A 73 7.68 11.10 -0.06
CA ARG A 73 6.81 10.91 -1.23
C ARG A 73 7.58 10.15 -2.31
N ASN A 74 6.92 9.22 -2.99
CA ASN A 74 7.49 8.41 -4.07
C ASN A 74 7.41 9.11 -5.44
N SER A 75 7.04 10.40 -5.46
CA SER A 75 6.86 11.20 -6.66
C SER A 75 7.00 12.68 -6.34
N ALA A 76 7.28 13.49 -7.37
CA ALA A 76 7.30 14.94 -7.24
C ALA A 76 5.88 15.52 -7.05
N PRO A 77 5.73 16.65 -6.34
CA PRO A 77 6.78 17.36 -5.61
C PRO A 77 7.15 16.62 -4.30
N ASP A 78 8.41 16.68 -3.88
CA ASP A 78 8.83 16.06 -2.60
C ASP A 78 8.13 16.70 -1.38
N LEU A 79 8.26 16.05 -0.21
CA LEU A 79 7.78 16.64 1.04
C LEU A 79 8.66 17.81 1.48
N THR A 80 8.00 18.82 2.02
CA THR A 80 8.61 20.04 2.54
C THR A 80 8.46 20.12 4.06
N TYR A 81 9.06 21.15 4.65
CA TYR A 81 8.93 21.44 6.08
C TYR A 81 7.48 21.75 6.51
N SER A 82 6.60 22.18 5.60
CA SER A 82 5.18 22.40 5.93
C SER A 82 4.36 21.11 5.94
N ASP A 83 4.87 20.00 5.39
CA ASP A 83 4.11 18.76 5.21
C ASP A 83 4.16 17.81 6.43
N GLY A 84 4.60 18.29 7.60
CA GLY A 84 4.79 17.45 8.78
C GLY A 84 3.51 16.79 9.29
N LEU A 85 2.38 17.49 9.23
CA LEU A 85 1.09 16.91 9.61
C LEU A 85 0.68 15.78 8.67
N LEU A 86 0.82 16.00 7.36
CA LEU A 86 0.52 15.00 6.33
C LEU A 86 1.42 13.77 6.50
N ALA A 87 2.72 13.97 6.69
CA ALA A 87 3.66 12.88 6.92
C ALA A 87 3.33 12.09 8.20
N LYS A 88 2.88 12.78 9.27
CA LYS A 88 2.44 12.13 10.51
C LYS A 88 1.21 11.26 10.28
N GLN A 89 0.25 11.72 9.49
CA GLN A 89 -0.94 10.93 9.14
C GLN A 89 -0.56 9.69 8.33
N VAL A 90 0.36 9.80 7.38
CA VAL A 90 0.88 8.63 6.65
C VAL A 90 1.57 7.64 7.59
N ALA A 91 2.35 8.12 8.57
CA ALA A 91 2.95 7.24 9.58
C ALA A 91 1.88 6.56 10.47
N GLN A 92 0.80 7.27 10.82
CA GLN A 92 -0.34 6.69 11.54
C GLN A 92 -1.03 5.61 10.71
N ASP A 93 -1.27 5.85 9.42
CA ASP A 93 -1.87 4.86 8.51
C ASP A 93 -1.00 3.61 8.41
N TYR A 94 0.33 3.78 8.34
CA TYR A 94 1.27 2.67 8.35
C TYR A 94 1.14 1.82 9.63
N CYS A 95 1.14 2.45 10.81
CA CYS A 95 0.98 1.71 12.06
C CYS A 95 -0.40 1.05 12.19
N ALA A 96 -1.45 1.70 11.69
CA ALA A 96 -2.81 1.18 11.69
C ALA A 96 -2.94 -0.12 10.86
N ARG A 97 -2.14 -0.29 9.79
CA ARG A 97 -2.05 -1.57 9.04
C ARG A 97 -1.60 -2.74 9.92
N TYR A 98 -0.94 -2.47 11.05
CA TYR A 98 -0.47 -3.47 12.01
C TYR A 98 -1.26 -3.47 13.32
N ASN A 99 -2.43 -2.81 13.34
CA ASN A 99 -3.24 -2.63 14.54
C ASN A 99 -2.42 -2.07 15.72
N ARG A 100 -1.56 -1.08 15.41
CA ARG A 100 -0.74 -0.36 16.37
C ARG A 100 -0.99 1.14 16.22
N PRO A 101 -1.01 1.92 17.32
CA PRO A 101 -0.94 3.36 17.22
C PRO A 101 0.47 3.79 16.79
N LEU A 102 0.57 4.97 16.16
CA LEU A 102 1.84 5.70 16.12
C LEU A 102 2.18 6.11 17.55
N ASN A 103 3.44 5.97 17.95
CA ASN A 103 3.89 6.35 19.28
C ASN A 103 3.49 7.80 19.62
N PRO A 104 2.79 8.06 20.75
CA PRO A 104 2.28 9.39 21.07
C PRO A 104 3.40 10.41 21.33
N VAL A 105 4.60 9.95 21.72
CA VAL A 105 5.78 10.80 21.89
C VAL A 105 6.62 10.91 20.61
N ALA A 106 6.13 10.41 19.47
CA ALA A 106 6.81 10.54 18.19
C ALA A 106 6.81 11.99 17.70
N TYR A 107 7.89 12.69 18.02
CA TYR A 107 8.20 13.99 17.45
C TYR A 107 8.72 13.80 16.02
N GLY A 108 8.13 14.54 15.09
CA GLY A 108 8.53 14.56 13.69
C GLY A 108 9.71 15.50 13.48
N THR A 109 10.77 15.01 12.85
CA THR A 109 11.90 15.83 12.40
C THR A 109 11.99 15.77 10.89
N PHE A 110 12.03 16.93 10.23
CA PHE A 110 12.31 17.00 8.80
C PHE A 110 13.79 16.67 8.55
N SER A 111 14.05 15.75 7.63
CA SER A 111 15.37 15.20 7.33
C SER A 111 15.64 15.21 5.84
N THR A 112 16.91 15.41 5.48
CA THR A 112 17.36 15.47 4.09
C THR A 112 17.63 14.08 3.52
N PRO A 113 17.31 13.82 2.24
CA PRO A 113 16.50 14.66 1.36
C PRO A 113 14.99 14.44 1.63
N ASN A 114 14.28 15.53 1.90
CA ASN A 114 12.83 15.69 1.81
C ASN A 114 11.96 14.58 2.44
N ALA A 115 12.29 14.20 3.67
CA ALA A 115 11.53 13.19 4.41
C ALA A 115 11.24 13.63 5.83
N TRP A 116 10.22 13.03 6.41
CA TRP A 116 9.89 13.18 7.83
C TRP A 116 10.29 11.93 8.59
N LEU A 117 10.99 12.11 9.70
CA LEU A 117 11.38 11.05 10.62
C LEU A 117 10.54 11.13 11.89
N PHE A 118 9.92 10.02 12.29
CA PHE A 118 9.15 9.92 13.53
C PHE A 118 9.81 8.92 14.47
N GLU A 119 10.36 9.41 15.59
CA GLU A 119 10.99 8.57 16.63
C GLU A 119 9.93 7.78 17.40
N GLY A 120 10.22 6.53 17.77
CA GLY A 120 9.33 5.69 18.57
C GLY A 120 8.44 4.74 17.76
N GLY A 121 8.33 4.94 16.44
CA GLY A 121 7.67 3.99 15.53
C GLY A 121 6.22 3.68 15.90
N CYS A 122 5.82 2.42 15.71
CA CYS A 122 4.47 1.93 16.04
C CYS A 122 4.47 1.25 17.42
N GLY A 123 3.84 1.86 18.43
CA GLY A 123 3.88 1.35 19.80
C GLY A 123 3.21 2.26 20.81
#